data_AF-A0AAX1C048-F1
#
_entry.id   AF-A0AAX1C048-F1
#
_cell.length_a   1.000
_cell.length_b   1.000
_cell.length_c   1.000
_cell.angle_alpha   90.00
_cell.angle_beta   90.00
_cell.angle_gamma   90.00
#
_symmetry.space_group_name_H-M   'P 1'
#
loop_
_entity.id
_entity.type
_entity.pdbx_description
1 polymer ?
#
loop_
_entity_poly.entity_id
_entity_poly.type
_entity_poly.pdbx_seq_one_letter_code
_entity_poly.pdbx_strand_id
1 'polypeptide(L)' 'NPPPQLTLKGRWLEDLGFNTGQPVIVTVERGRLVIEAELRI' A
#
# COMPACT_ATOMS: atom_id res chain seq x y z
N ASN A 1 12.65 -9.41 -18.17
CA ASN A 1 11.63 -8.37 -17.97
C ASN A 1 11.42 -8.22 -16.46
N PRO A 2 11.78 -7.09 -15.83
CA PRO A 2 11.54 -6.95 -14.40
C PRO A 2 10.03 -7.00 -14.12
N PRO A 3 9.63 -7.47 -12.93
CA PRO A 3 8.23 -7.39 -12.52
C PRO A 3 7.75 -5.93 -12.53
N PRO A 4 6.46 -5.68 -12.76
CA PRO A 4 5.91 -4.33 -12.63
C PRO A 4 6.13 -3.81 -11.21
N GLN A 5 6.46 -2.52 -11.09
CA GLN A 5 6.68 -1.85 -9.81
C GLN A 5 5.77 -0.63 -9.69
N LEU A 6 5.25 -0.39 -8.48
CA LEU A 6 4.51 0.81 -8.13
C LEU A 6 5.27 1.54 -7.02
N THR A 7 5.60 2.82 -7.23
CA THR A 7 6.26 3.66 -6.23
C THR A 7 5.31 4.78 -5.82
N LEU A 8 4.94 4.84 -4.54
CA LEU A 8 4.13 5.91 -3.95
C LEU A 8 5.04 6.79 -3.08
N LYS A 9 4.87 8.11 -3.15
CA LYS A 9 5.66 9.08 -2.37
C LYS A 9 4.76 10.15 -1.77
N GLY A 10 5.10 10.59 -0.56
CA GLY A 10 4.45 11.72 0.11
C GLY A 10 4.21 11.45 1.59
N ARG A 11 4.18 12.53 2.39
CA ARG A 11 3.94 12.44 3.85
C ARG A 11 2.52 11.98 4.19
N TRP A 12 1.57 12.21 3.29
CA TRP A 12 0.17 11.78 3.43
C TRP A 12 0.00 10.27 3.62
N LEU A 13 0.99 9.45 3.24
CA LEU A 13 0.96 8.01 3.48
C LEU A 13 0.97 7.70 4.99
N GLU A 14 1.82 8.39 5.75
CA GLU A 14 1.88 8.25 7.22
C GLU A 14 0.56 8.72 7.85
N ASP A 15 -0.03 9.83 7.35
CA ASP A 15 -1.32 10.33 7.81
C ASP A 15 -2.47 9.33 7.57
N LEU A 16 -2.34 8.46 6.55
CA LEU A 16 -3.26 7.36 6.26
C LEU A 16 -2.90 6.04 6.98
N GLY A 17 -1.89 6.07 7.87
CA GLY A 17 -1.46 4.90 8.65
C GLY A 17 -0.46 4.00 7.93
N PHE A 18 0.12 4.43 6.80
CA PHE A 18 1.19 3.71 6.11
C PHE A 18 2.56 4.06 6.69
N ASN A 19 3.17 3.11 7.41
CA ASN A 19 4.51 3.26 8.00
C ASN A 19 5.54 2.37 7.29
N THR A 20 6.82 2.72 7.43
CA THR A 20 7.91 1.90 6.89
C THR A 20 8.05 0.59 7.67
N GLY A 21 8.29 -0.52 6.97
CA GLY A 21 8.54 -1.83 7.58
C GLY A 21 7.30 -2.57 8.05
N GLN A 22 6.10 -2.00 7.87
CA GLN A 22 4.84 -2.69 8.15
C GLN A 22 4.34 -3.46 6.91
N PRO A 23 3.72 -4.63 7.08
CA PRO A 23 3.00 -5.29 6.00
C PRO A 23 1.81 -4.44 5.52
N VAL A 24 1.47 -4.58 4.24
CA VAL A 24 0.27 -4.00 3.65
C VAL A 24 -0.53 -5.10 2.96
N ILE A 25 -1.84 -4.94 2.91
CA ILE A 25 -2.72 -5.82 2.15
C ILE A 25 -2.92 -5.19 0.77
N VAL A 26 -2.72 -5.99 -0.27
CA VAL A 26 -2.94 -5.58 -1.65
C VAL A 26 -3.96 -6.52 -2.28
N THR A 27 -5.13 -5.99 -2.64
CA THR A 27 -6.20 -6.74 -3.30
C THR A 27 -6.54 -6.14 -4.65
N VAL A 28 -7.16 -6.96 -5.51
CA VAL A 28 -7.69 -6.50 -6.80
C VAL A 28 -9.21 -6.45 -6.69
N GLU A 29 -9.77 -5.25 -6.84
CA GLU A 29 -11.21 -5.02 -6.82
C GLU A 29 -11.68 -4.30 -8.08
N ARG A 30 -12.51 -4.96 -8.88
CA ARG A 30 -13.15 -4.37 -10.08
C ARG A 30 -12.13 -3.69 -11.02
N GLY A 31 -10.96 -4.31 -11.20
CA GLY A 31 -9.87 -3.79 -12.04
C GLY A 31 -9.00 -2.71 -11.38
N ARG A 32 -9.11 -2.51 -10.07
CA ARG A 32 -8.29 -1.56 -9.30
C ARG A 32 -7.44 -2.31 -8.28
N LEU A 33 -6.22 -1.84 -8.03
CA LEU A 33 -5.44 -2.25 -6.87
C LEU A 33 -5.90 -1.43 -5.67
N VAL A 34 -6.31 -2.13 -4.61
CA VAL A 34 -6.65 -1.54 -3.31
C VAL A 34 -5.50 -1.90 -2.37
N ILE A 35 -4.90 -0.89 -1.75
CA ILE A 35 -3.77 -1.02 -0.83
C ILE A 35 -4.23 -0.52 0.53
N GLU A 36 -4.15 -1.37 1.54
CA GLU A 36 -4.63 -1.08 2.89
C GLU A 36 -3.49 -1.30 3.90
N ALA A 37 -3.39 -0.40 4.88
CA ALA A 37 -2.47 -0.57 5.99
C ALA A 37 -2.98 -1.69 6.90
N GLU A 38 -2.11 -2.62 7.29
CA GLU A 38 -2.46 -3.65 8.27
C GLU A 38 -2.55 -3.00 9.66
N LEU A 39 -3.77 -2.63 10.06
CA LEU A 39 -4.05 -2.20 11.43
C LEU A 39 -4.04 -3.42 12.35
N ARG A 40 -2.96 -3.59 13.11
CA ARG A 40 -2.93 -4.54 14.22
C ARG A 40 -3.72 -3.93 15.38
N ILE A 41 -4.90 -4.48 15.66
CA ILE A 41 -5.69 -4.20 16.86
C ILE A 41 -5.16 -5.05 18.01
#